data_AF-A0A4U0VRD9-F1
#
_entry.id   AF-A0A4U0VRD9-F1
#
_cell.length_a   1.000
_cell.length_b   1.000
_cell.length_c   1.000
_cell.angle_alpha   90.00
_cell.angle_beta   90.00
_cell.angle_gamma   90.00
#
_symmetry.space_group_name_H-M   'P 1'
#
loop_
_entity.id
_entity.type
_entity.pdbx_description
1 polymer ?
#
loop_
_entity_poly.entity_id
_entity_poly.type
_entity_poly.pdbx_seq_one_letter_code
_entity_poly.pdbx_strand_id
1 'polypeptide(L)'
;MGWFSSSSASSAADSAAAPAAAAGPAAAAPDRSQRAQCWTSRDAYFGCLDKNNVQAPGQEGEGVCKAENDEYRTKCAASWVDYFNKRRVLALRQDLMERRAADQVREMASGSNKRA
;
A
#
# COMPACT_ATOMS: atom_id res chain seq x y z
N MET A 1 19.28 -6.64 -29.36
CA MET A 1 18.75 -5.42 -28.74
C MET A 1 18.16 -5.84 -27.39
N GLY A 2 18.85 -5.86 -26.26
CA GLY A 2 19.90 -4.99 -25.73
C GLY A 2 19.29 -4.20 -24.57
N TRP A 3 19.86 -4.35 -23.36
CA TRP A 3 19.59 -3.72 -22.04
C TRP A 3 18.59 -4.45 -21.11
N PHE A 4 18.88 -4.86 -19.88
CA PHE A 4 19.93 -4.55 -18.91
C PHE A 4 20.37 -5.83 -18.18
N SER A 5 21.68 -6.08 -18.20
CA SER A 5 22.40 -7.06 -17.38
C SER A 5 22.41 -6.67 -15.90
N SER A 6 22.27 -7.66 -15.01
CA SER A 6 22.48 -7.50 -13.57
C SER A 6 23.96 -7.44 -13.18
N SER A 7 24.27 -6.45 -12.34
CA SER A 7 25.13 -6.48 -11.15
C SER A 7 26.61 -6.91 -11.22
N SER A 8 27.51 -6.07 -10.68
CA SER A 8 28.52 -6.48 -9.66
C SER A 8 29.30 -5.31 -9.01
N ALA A 9 29.33 -5.32 -7.67
CA ALA A 9 30.41 -4.97 -6.72
C ALA A 9 30.84 -3.47 -6.51
N SER A 10 30.67 -2.88 -5.31
CA SER A 10 31.59 -2.81 -4.12
C SER A 10 32.76 -1.79 -4.34
N SER A 11 33.12 -0.78 -3.54
CA SER A 11 32.98 -0.44 -2.10
C SER A 11 33.34 1.05 -1.85
N ALA A 12 32.83 1.59 -0.73
CA ALA A 12 33.44 2.57 0.20
C ALA A 12 33.80 4.03 -0.21
N ALA A 13 33.52 4.91 0.76
CA ALA A 13 34.01 6.29 1.00
C ALA A 13 33.42 7.41 0.14
N ASP A 14 32.63 8.32 0.72
CA ASP A 14 33.20 9.51 1.38
C ASP A 14 32.12 10.28 2.16
N SER A 15 32.46 10.68 3.37
CA SER A 15 31.67 11.57 4.21
C SER A 15 31.92 13.01 3.77
N ALA A 16 30.95 13.63 3.11
CA ALA A 16 30.90 15.09 2.98
C ALA A 16 29.51 15.58 3.33
N ALA A 17 29.40 16.12 4.54
CA ALA A 17 28.28 16.93 4.98
C ALA A 17 28.04 18.09 4.00
N ALA A 18 26.80 18.26 3.57
CA ALA A 18 26.31 19.47 2.93
C ALA A 18 25.08 19.98 3.71
N PRO A 19 24.95 21.31 3.91
CA PRO A 19 24.44 21.87 5.15
C PRO A 19 22.92 21.98 5.21
N ALA A 20 22.45 22.03 6.45
CA ALA A 20 21.11 22.41 6.84
C ALA A 20 20.69 23.76 6.21
N ALA A 21 19.66 23.73 5.38
CA ALA A 21 18.88 24.90 5.04
C ALA A 21 17.44 24.66 5.52
N ALA A 22 17.09 25.41 6.56
CA ALA A 22 15.79 25.44 7.19
C ALA A 22 14.68 25.79 6.18
N ALA A 23 13.59 25.02 6.19
CA ALA A 23 12.34 25.42 5.56
C ALA A 23 11.18 25.17 6.53
N GLY A 24 10.64 26.27 7.08
CA GLY A 24 9.31 26.33 7.67
C GLY A 24 8.20 26.21 6.60
N PRO A 25 6.93 26.32 7.00
CA PRO A 25 5.90 25.35 6.64
C PRO A 25 5.28 25.59 5.25
N ALA A 26 5.78 24.85 4.26
CA ALA A 26 5.08 24.55 3.02
C ALA A 26 5.60 23.21 2.47
N ALA A 27 4.76 22.17 2.49
CA ALA A 27 4.90 20.95 1.71
C ALA A 27 6.33 20.38 1.53
N ALA A 28 7.11 20.29 2.61
CA ALA A 28 8.36 19.54 2.59
C ALA A 28 8.01 18.05 2.38
N ALA A 29 8.56 17.43 1.34
CA ALA A 29 8.42 16.01 1.14
C ALA A 29 8.91 15.29 2.41
N PRO A 30 8.13 14.36 3.00
CA PRO A 30 8.51 13.70 4.24
C PRO A 30 9.86 13.01 4.08
N ASP A 31 10.74 13.18 5.06
CA ASP A 31 12.04 12.52 5.08
C ASP A 31 11.87 11.00 5.00
N ARG A 32 12.91 10.29 4.53
CA ARG A 32 12.87 8.82 4.34
C ARG A 32 12.40 8.08 5.60
N SER A 33 12.83 8.53 6.79
CA SER A 33 12.41 7.95 8.07
C SER A 33 10.92 8.15 8.34
N GLN A 34 10.39 9.36 8.08
CA GLN A 34 8.96 9.65 8.26
C GLN A 34 8.09 8.83 7.31
N ARG A 35 8.54 8.64 6.06
CA ARG A 35 7.86 7.75 5.10
C ARG A 35 7.83 6.29 5.56
N ALA A 36 8.93 5.80 6.12
CA ALA A 36 9.00 4.45 6.67
C ALA A 36 7.98 4.28 7.81
N GLN A 37 7.91 5.24 8.74
CA GLN A 37 6.94 5.23 9.84
C GLN A 37 5.48 5.28 9.34
N CYS A 38 5.23 6.09 8.30
CA CYS A 38 3.92 6.14 7.66
C CYS A 38 3.54 4.78 7.02
N TRP A 39 4.46 4.10 6.33
CA TRP A 39 4.18 2.78 5.76
C TRP A 39 3.96 1.72 6.84
N THR A 40 4.75 1.72 7.92
CA THR A 40 4.55 0.78 9.03
C THR A 40 3.18 0.96 9.69
N SER A 41 2.78 2.20 9.98
CA SER A 41 1.46 2.49 10.58
C SER A 41 0.29 2.19 9.63
N ARG A 42 0.46 2.49 8.33
CA ARG A 42 -0.50 2.07 7.28
C ARG A 42 -0.72 0.57 7.30
N ASP A 43 0.36 -0.21 7.29
CA ASP A 43 0.28 -1.66 7.19
C ASP A 43 -0.30 -2.28 8.46
N ALA A 44 -0.05 -1.69 9.64
CA ALA A 44 -0.70 -2.06 10.88
C ALA A 44 -2.22 -1.83 10.85
N TYR A 45 -2.65 -0.64 10.41
CA TYR A 45 -4.07 -0.30 10.27
C TYR A 45 -4.78 -1.21 9.25
N PHE A 46 -4.19 -1.38 8.07
CA PHE A 46 -4.74 -2.25 7.02
C PHE A 46 -4.76 -3.73 7.44
N GLY A 47 -3.74 -4.20 8.17
CA GLY A 47 -3.76 -5.54 8.74
C GLY A 47 -4.84 -5.72 9.81
N CYS A 48 -5.18 -4.69 10.57
CA CYS A 48 -6.31 -4.72 11.49
C CYS A 48 -7.65 -4.79 10.74
N LEU A 49 -7.82 -4.00 9.68
CA LEU A 49 -8.99 -4.07 8.79
C LEU A 49 -9.20 -5.47 8.22
N ASP A 50 -8.13 -6.10 7.72
CA ASP A 50 -8.17 -7.44 7.13
C ASP A 50 -8.60 -8.50 8.16
N LYS A 51 -8.08 -8.42 9.39
CA LYS A 51 -8.47 -9.34 10.49
C LYS A 51 -9.95 -9.21 10.87
N ASN A 52 -10.52 -8.01 10.74
CA ASN A 52 -11.91 -7.74 11.06
C ASN A 52 -12.84 -7.83 9.83
N ASN A 53 -12.33 -8.31 8.68
CA ASN A 53 -13.06 -8.40 7.41
C ASN A 53 -13.66 -7.07 6.93
N VAL A 54 -13.03 -5.95 7.29
CA VAL A 54 -13.44 -4.61 6.87
C VAL A 54 -12.72 -4.25 5.57
N GLN A 55 -13.47 -4.18 4.48
CA GLN A 55 -12.92 -3.90 3.15
C GLN A 55 -12.66 -2.40 2.94
N ALA A 56 -13.57 -1.54 3.40
CA ALA A 56 -13.50 -0.10 3.22
C ALA A 56 -12.93 0.59 4.47
N PRO A 57 -11.76 1.27 4.38
CA PRO A 57 -11.24 2.09 5.47
C PRO A 57 -12.26 3.14 5.91
N GLY A 58 -12.48 3.28 7.22
CA GLY A 58 -13.46 4.22 7.78
C GLY A 58 -14.91 3.71 7.85
N GLN A 59 -15.20 2.48 7.43
CA GLN A 59 -16.51 1.80 7.56
C GLN A 59 -16.47 0.66 8.58
N GLU A 60 -15.58 0.77 9.57
CA GLU A 60 -15.13 -0.32 10.45
C GLU A 60 -16.05 -0.55 11.65
N GLY A 61 -17.03 0.33 11.86
CA GLY A 61 -17.82 0.40 13.09
C GLY A 61 -17.12 1.18 14.20
N GLU A 62 -17.83 1.47 15.29
CA GLU A 62 -17.26 2.22 16.42
C GLU A 62 -16.21 1.39 17.16
N GLY A 63 -14.99 1.93 17.27
CA GLY A 63 -13.91 1.37 18.09
C GLY A 63 -13.03 0.32 17.42
N VAL A 64 -13.41 -0.21 16.25
CA VAL A 64 -12.59 -1.18 15.50
C VAL A 64 -11.37 -0.46 14.91
N CYS A 65 -10.19 -1.02 15.17
CA CYS A 65 -8.89 -0.52 14.69
C CYS A 65 -8.60 0.97 14.96
N LYS A 66 -9.26 1.55 15.98
CA LYS A 66 -9.20 2.99 16.26
C LYS A 66 -7.78 3.45 16.60
N ALA A 67 -7.06 2.68 17.42
CA ALA A 67 -5.70 3.03 17.82
C ALA A 67 -4.75 3.08 16.61
N GLU A 68 -4.83 2.06 15.75
CA GLU A 68 -4.03 1.96 14.54
C GLU A 68 -4.44 3.04 13.52
N ASN A 69 -5.73 3.39 13.42
CA ASN A 69 -6.23 4.47 12.58
C ASN A 69 -5.69 5.84 13.05
N ASP A 70 -5.76 6.11 14.34
CA ASP A 70 -5.26 7.35 14.93
C ASP A 70 -3.74 7.50 14.70
N GLU A 71 -2.99 6.42 14.91
CA GLU A 71 -1.54 6.38 14.66
C GLU A 71 -1.22 6.58 13.17
N TYR A 72 -1.97 5.92 12.28
CA TYR A 72 -1.84 6.05 10.83
C TYR A 72 -2.08 7.48 10.36
N ARG A 73 -3.16 8.12 10.83
CA ARG A 73 -3.48 9.52 10.49
C ARG A 73 -2.52 10.53 11.09
N THR A 74 -1.87 10.19 12.20
CA THR A 74 -0.85 11.05 12.84
C THR A 74 0.50 10.95 12.14
N LYS A 75 0.92 9.75 11.74
CA LYS A 75 2.25 9.50 11.14
C LYS A 75 2.29 9.74 9.63
N CYS A 76 1.14 9.70 8.95
CA CYS A 76 1.05 9.94 7.52
C CYS A 76 0.50 11.33 7.20
N ALA A 77 0.96 11.89 6.07
CA ALA A 77 0.32 13.07 5.50
C ALA A 77 -1.12 12.75 5.06
N ALA A 78 -2.05 13.69 5.27
CA ALA A 78 -3.46 13.50 4.92
C ALA A 78 -3.68 13.08 3.45
N SER A 79 -2.93 13.68 2.52
CA SER A 79 -2.99 13.32 1.10
C SER A 79 -2.55 11.88 0.80
N TRP A 80 -1.61 11.36 1.59
CA TRP A 80 -1.16 9.97 1.49
C TRP A 80 -2.22 9.02 2.03
N VAL A 81 -2.83 9.37 3.16
CA VAL A 81 -3.95 8.61 3.75
C VAL A 81 -5.09 8.47 2.74
N ASP A 82 -5.52 9.59 2.15
CA ASP A 82 -6.59 9.60 1.15
C ASP A 82 -6.24 8.73 -0.06
N TYR A 83 -5.01 8.84 -0.57
CA TYR A 83 -4.54 8.04 -1.70
C TYR A 83 -4.53 6.54 -1.37
N PHE A 84 -3.96 6.15 -0.23
CA PHE A 84 -3.86 4.74 0.15
C PHE A 84 -5.24 4.12 0.40
N ASN A 85 -6.16 4.85 1.04
CA ASN A 85 -7.52 4.39 1.27
C ASN A 85 -8.24 4.13 -0.06
N LYS A 86 -8.15 5.08 -1.01
CA LYS A 86 -8.70 4.91 -2.37
C LYS A 86 -8.06 3.71 -3.07
N ARG A 87 -6.73 3.58 -2.98
CA ARG A 87 -6.00 2.48 -3.62
C ARG A 87 -6.41 1.12 -3.08
N ARG A 88 -6.62 0.98 -1.78
CA ARG A 88 -7.09 -0.27 -1.17
C ARG A 88 -8.46 -0.70 -1.72
N VAL A 89 -9.43 0.22 -1.77
CA VAL A 89 -10.77 -0.06 -2.31
C VAL A 89 -10.72 -0.42 -3.79
N LEU A 90 -9.92 0.29 -4.59
CA LEU A 90 -9.76 -0.02 -6.02
C LEU A 90 -9.10 -1.39 -6.23
N ALA A 91 -8.06 -1.71 -5.46
CA ALA A 91 -7.38 -3.01 -5.54
C ALA A 91 -8.34 -4.16 -5.19
N LEU A 92 -9.13 -4.02 -4.12
CA LEU A 92 -10.14 -5.02 -3.75
C LEU A 92 -11.19 -5.20 -4.85
N ARG A 93 -11.65 -4.10 -5.47
CA ARG A 93 -12.59 -4.17 -6.60
C ARG A 93 -11.97 -4.88 -7.80
N GLN A 94 -10.72 -4.58 -8.13
CA GLN A 94 -10.00 -5.23 -9.24
C GLN A 94 -9.86 -6.73 -9.00
N ASP A 95 -9.38 -7.14 -7.82
CA ASP A 95 -9.22 -8.56 -7.45
C ASP A 95 -10.56 -9.32 -7.53
N LEU A 96 -11.66 -8.72 -7.05
CA LEU A 96 -12.99 -9.32 -7.16
C LEU A 96 -13.44 -9.52 -8.61
N MET A 97 -13.15 -8.57 -9.51
CA MET A 97 -13.50 -8.71 -10.93
C MET A 97 -12.65 -9.78 -11.61
N GLU A 98 -11.35 -9.81 -11.33
CA GLU A 98 -10.41 -10.80 -11.87
C GLU A 98 -10.78 -12.22 -11.44
N ARG A 99 -11.11 -12.42 -10.15
CA ARG A 99 -11.58 -13.72 -9.63
C ARG A 99 -12.86 -14.18 -10.31
N ARG A 100 -13.86 -13.30 -10.45
CA ARG A 100 -15.12 -13.64 -11.14
C ARG A 100 -14.88 -14.02 -12.60
N ALA A 101 -14.00 -13.31 -13.30
CA ALA A 101 -13.65 -13.65 -14.67
C ALA A 101 -12.95 -15.02 -14.75
N ALA A 102 -12.01 -15.30 -13.85
CA ALA A 102 -11.32 -16.59 -13.77
C ALA A 102 -12.30 -17.74 -13.48
N ASP A 103 -13.25 -17.53 -12.57
CA ASP A 103 -14.29 -18.51 -12.24
C ASP A 103 -15.19 -18.80 -13.44
N GLN A 104 -15.60 -17.77 -14.20
CA GLN A 104 -16.38 -17.96 -15.43
C GLN A 104 -15.64 -18.78 -16.49
N VAL A 105 -14.35 -18.48 -16.71
CA VAL A 105 -13.52 -19.24 -17.66
C VAL A 105 -13.38 -20.70 -17.19
N ARG A 106 -13.17 -20.92 -15.90
CA ARG A 106 -13.09 -22.26 -15.31
C ARG A 106 -14.41 -23.04 -15.46
N GLU A 107 -15.55 -22.37 -15.27
CA GLU A 107 -16.87 -22.99 -15.44
C GLU A 107 -17.13 -23.36 -16.90
N MET A 108 -16.83 -22.46 -17.86
CA MET A 108 -16.96 -22.77 -19.29
C MET A 108 -16.08 -23.95 -19.70
N ALA A 109 -14.84 -24.02 -19.21
CA ALA A 109 -13.95 -25.15 -19.45
C ALA A 109 -14.47 -26.45 -18.82
N SER A 110 -14.97 -26.39 -17.58
CA SER A 110 -15.52 -27.56 -16.88
C SER A 110 -16.83 -28.08 -17.49
N GLY A 111 -17.68 -27.19 -18.00
CA GLY A 111 -18.94 -27.56 -18.66
C GLY A 111 -18.72 -28.22 -20.01
N SER A 112 -17.69 -27.79 -20.76
CA SER A 112 -17.32 -28.40 -22.04
C SER A 112 -16.83 -29.85 -21.87
N ASN A 113 -16.13 -30.16 -20.77
CA ASN A 113 -15.62 -31.51 -20.49
C ASN A 113 -16.69 -32.48 -19.95
N LYS A 114 -17.89 -31.98 -19.60
CA LYS A 114 -19.02 -32.76 -19.08
C LYS A 114 -20.08 -33.08 -20.16
N ARG A 115 -20.00 -32.43 -21.33
CA ARG A 115 -20.91 -32.61 -22.47
C ARG A 115 -20.32 -33.44 -23.61
N ALA A 116 -19.08 -33.90 -23.46
CA ALA A 116 -18.42 -34.89 -24.33
C ALA A 116 -18.51 -36.27 -23.66
#